data_AF-A0A6J4XPU1-F1
#
_entry.id   AF-A0A6J4XPU1-F1
#
_cell.length_a   1.000
_cell.length_b   1.000
_cell.length_c   1.000
_cell.angle_alpha   90.00
_cell.angle_beta   90.00
_cell.angle_gamma   90.00
#
_symmetry.space_group_name_H-M   'P 1'
#
loop_
_entity.id
_entity.type
_entity.pdbx_description
1 polymer ?
#
loop_
_entity_poly.entity_id
_entity_poly.type
_entity_poly.pdbx_seq_one_letter_code
_entity_poly.pdbx_strand_id
1 'polypeptide(L)'
;MKNEPVTKQYIHHTRGVCPAEIHFKISNDRINDLRFVGGGCPGNAQLVSRLLEDKSLAEVLNCLDDIGCRNGTSCPAELARALQAVQNGALAAVDSVKIQEDRAPRRSIALIGSPAGDNAILQNILKHARECKVDAVVCLGDLTGRSPHNRNLIKTIRREKISALPGETDWRTSQIPETPELPDLGPKLKDWLFQLPQVLSFRLNNRKGMAFFGNYIQFLAGYSDFQPFALEINMVCGLTDFMRDETVFPALEAMIPQFQADVIVFGQPKTWGSWHVGGKYFFSVGAAAQASGAAWGLLSEKNGQADLKIMHTPA
;
A
#
# COMPACT_ATOMS: atom_id res chain seq x y z
N MET A 1 -31.87 -5.28 -1.99
CA MET A 1 -30.52 -4.84 -1.59
C MET A 1 -30.64 -3.40 -1.13
N LYS A 2 -30.35 -3.11 0.14
CA LYS A 2 -30.28 -1.71 0.60
C LYS A 2 -29.02 -1.12 -0.06
N ASN A 3 -29.17 -0.03 -0.82
CA ASN A 3 -28.03 0.73 -1.33
C ASN A 3 -27.27 1.25 -0.11
N GLU A 4 -26.15 0.60 0.23
CA GLU A 4 -25.19 1.15 1.17
C GLU A 4 -24.70 2.49 0.62
N PRO A 5 -24.63 3.54 1.44
CA PRO A 5 -24.25 4.84 0.96
C PRO A 5 -22.80 4.85 0.50
N VAL A 6 -22.58 5.34 -0.72
CA VAL A 6 -21.23 5.48 -1.29
C VAL A 6 -20.47 6.49 -0.44
N THR A 7 -19.52 5.99 0.33
CA THR A 7 -18.63 6.81 1.15
C THR A 7 -17.45 7.25 0.28
N LYS A 8 -17.25 8.55 0.13
CA LYS A 8 -16.14 9.14 -0.65
C LYS A 8 -15.09 9.71 0.29
N GLN A 9 -13.82 9.46 -0.01
CA GLN A 9 -12.69 10.01 0.75
C GLN A 9 -12.08 11.21 0.03
N TYR A 10 -11.59 12.17 0.81
CA TYR A 10 -10.99 13.41 0.35
C TYR A 10 -9.71 13.71 1.12
N ILE A 11 -8.73 14.29 0.43
CA ILE A 11 -7.47 14.78 1.00
C ILE A 11 -7.31 16.23 0.54
N HIS A 12 -7.23 17.15 1.48
CA HIS A 12 -7.03 18.58 1.22
C HIS A 12 -5.67 19.04 1.71
N HIS A 13 -4.82 19.52 0.81
CA HIS A 13 -3.52 20.11 1.16
C HIS A 13 -3.72 21.56 1.60
N THR A 14 -3.40 21.82 2.86
CA THR A 14 -3.66 23.12 3.47
C THR A 14 -2.55 24.13 3.18
N ARG A 15 -2.81 25.43 3.41
CA ARG A 15 -1.80 26.47 3.27
C ARG A 15 -1.82 27.43 4.46
N GLY A 16 -0.65 27.74 5.01
CA GLY A 16 -0.52 28.73 6.07
C GLY A 16 -1.01 28.29 7.46
N VAL A 17 -1.38 27.02 7.65
CA VAL A 17 -1.78 26.44 8.96
C VAL A 17 -0.78 25.37 9.43
N CYS A 18 -1.01 24.80 10.61
CA CYS A 18 -0.12 23.77 11.19
C CYS A 18 -0.17 22.39 10.52
N PRO A 19 -1.36 21.77 10.33
CA PRO A 19 -1.41 20.49 9.63
C PRO A 19 -0.99 20.71 8.18
N ALA A 20 -0.35 19.72 7.55
CA ALA A 20 -0.06 19.76 6.13
C ALA A 20 -1.30 19.39 5.31
N GLU A 21 -2.07 18.39 5.79
CA GLU A 21 -3.25 17.88 5.10
C GLU A 21 -4.44 17.72 6.05
N ILE A 22 -5.65 17.75 5.48
CA ILE A 22 -6.91 17.40 6.14
C ILE A 22 -7.53 16.24 5.37
N HIS A 23 -7.72 15.10 6.04
CA HIS A 23 -8.37 13.92 5.48
C HIS A 23 -9.78 13.82 6.04
N PHE A 24 -10.76 13.48 5.21
CA PHE A 24 -12.12 13.25 5.67
C PHE A 24 -12.90 12.39 4.68
N LYS A 25 -14.03 11.85 5.15
CA LYS A 25 -14.98 11.10 4.33
C LYS A 25 -16.33 11.79 4.32
N ILE A 26 -17.04 11.68 3.21
CA ILE A 26 -18.42 12.14 3.08
C ILE A 26 -19.30 10.95 2.70
N SER A 27 -20.35 10.73 3.48
CA SER A 27 -21.40 9.74 3.24
C SER A 27 -22.75 10.39 3.48
N ASN A 28 -23.64 10.37 2.48
CA ASN A 28 -24.97 11.01 2.58
C ASN A 28 -24.94 12.47 3.06
N ASP A 29 -24.04 13.31 2.53
CA ASP A 29 -23.87 14.71 2.94
C ASP A 29 -23.39 14.90 4.41
N ARG A 30 -22.84 13.84 5.02
CA ARG A 30 -22.31 13.87 6.38
C ARG A 30 -20.82 13.60 6.40
N ILE A 31 -20.08 14.41 7.15
CA ILE A 31 -18.64 14.26 7.33
C ILE A 31 -18.32 13.19 8.37
N ASN A 32 -17.34 12.35 8.09
CA ASN A 32 -16.89 11.27 8.95
C ASN A 32 -15.36 11.13 8.84
N ASP A 33 -14.71 10.52 9.84
CA ASP A 33 -13.26 10.21 9.82
C ASP A 33 -12.38 11.44 9.50
N LEU A 34 -12.75 12.61 10.05
CA LEU A 34 -11.98 13.84 9.91
C LEU A 34 -10.63 13.71 10.64
N ARG A 35 -9.52 13.96 9.96
CA ARG A 35 -8.16 13.91 10.51
C ARG A 35 -7.33 15.09 10.00
N PHE A 36 -6.71 15.82 10.92
CA PHE A 36 -5.69 16.82 10.61
C PHE A 36 -4.32 16.15 10.76
N VAL A 37 -3.51 16.11 9.72
CA VAL A 37 -2.24 15.38 9.70
C VAL A 37 -1.06 16.27 9.30
N GLY A 38 0.15 15.91 9.73
CA GLY A 38 1.37 16.65 9.45
C GLY A 38 1.69 17.83 10.37
N GLY A 39 0.94 18.01 11.46
CA GLY A 39 1.25 19.01 12.49
C GLY A 39 0.02 19.52 13.24
N GLY A 40 0.22 20.51 14.11
CA GLY A 40 -0.84 21.13 14.91
C GLY A 40 -0.97 20.56 16.32
N CYS A 41 -2.02 20.99 17.03
CA CYS A 41 -2.30 20.53 18.39
C CYS A 41 -3.06 19.19 18.35
N PRO A 42 -2.47 18.07 18.82
CA PRO A 42 -3.12 16.76 18.74
C PRO A 42 -4.44 16.71 19.50
N GLY A 43 -4.51 17.35 20.68
CA GLY A 43 -5.72 17.40 21.50
C GLY A 43 -6.88 18.12 20.79
N ASN A 44 -6.61 19.29 20.21
CA ASN A 44 -7.63 20.05 19.48
C ASN A 44 -8.05 19.35 18.18
N ALA A 45 -7.10 18.77 17.44
CA ALA A 45 -7.41 18.01 16.24
C ALA A 45 -8.40 16.87 16.55
N GLN A 46 -8.12 16.08 17.59
CA GLN A 46 -9.03 15.02 18.03
C GLN A 46 -10.38 15.55 18.53
N LEU A 47 -10.40 16.68 19.26
CA LEU A 47 -11.63 17.29 19.72
C LEU A 47 -12.53 17.70 18.54
N VAL A 48 -11.98 18.41 17.55
CA VAL A 48 -12.71 18.83 16.35
C VAL A 48 -13.22 17.63 15.56
N SER A 49 -12.37 16.61 15.34
CA SER A 49 -12.79 15.38 14.68
C SER A 49 -14.01 14.74 15.35
N ARG A 50 -14.02 14.63 16.69
CA ARG A 50 -15.15 14.05 17.43
C ARG A 50 -16.39 14.95 17.41
N LEU A 51 -16.22 16.27 17.47
CA LEU A 51 -17.34 17.21 17.45
C LEU A 51 -18.03 17.24 16.09
N LEU A 52 -17.29 17.04 14.99
CA LEU A 52 -17.83 17.09 13.63
C LEU A 52 -18.24 15.74 13.08
N GLU A 53 -17.95 14.64 13.78
CA GLU A 53 -18.33 13.29 13.36
C GLU A 53 -19.85 13.19 13.13
N ASP A 54 -20.22 12.63 11.98
CA ASP A 54 -21.59 12.46 11.52
C ASP A 54 -22.40 13.77 11.47
N LYS A 55 -21.78 14.95 11.33
CA LYS A 55 -22.51 16.20 11.08
C LYS A 55 -22.75 16.42 9.59
N SER A 56 -23.88 17.06 9.25
CA SER A 56 -24.12 17.50 7.87
C SER A 56 -23.12 18.58 7.44
N LEU A 57 -22.83 18.66 6.15
CA LEU A 57 -21.89 19.67 5.63
C LEU A 57 -22.35 21.10 5.96
N ALA A 58 -23.66 21.34 5.93
CA ALA A 58 -24.25 22.64 6.28
C ALA A 58 -24.02 23.00 7.75
N GLU A 59 -24.23 22.07 8.68
CA GLU A 59 -23.95 22.28 10.11
C GLU A 59 -22.47 22.57 10.35
N VAL A 60 -21.59 21.83 9.66
CA VAL A 60 -20.14 22.04 9.81
C VAL A 60 -19.74 23.41 9.29
N LEU A 61 -20.14 23.79 8.07
CA LEU A 61 -19.77 25.09 7.49
C LEU A 61 -20.21 26.27 8.37
N ASN A 62 -21.41 26.21 8.95
CA ASN A 62 -21.91 27.24 9.86
C ASN A 62 -21.08 27.42 11.15
N CYS A 63 -20.24 26.44 11.51
CA CYS A 63 -19.42 26.47 12.72
C CYS A 63 -17.95 26.85 12.46
N LEU A 64 -17.53 27.05 11.20
CA LEU A 64 -16.11 27.25 10.84
C LEU A 64 -15.73 28.71 10.55
N ASP A 65 -16.70 29.62 10.52
CA ASP A 65 -16.49 31.05 10.22
C ASP A 65 -15.86 31.82 11.39
N ASP A 66 -15.21 32.96 11.08
CA ASP A 66 -14.63 33.93 12.02
C ASP A 66 -13.58 33.41 13.03
N ILE A 67 -12.94 32.25 12.75
CA ILE A 67 -11.86 31.71 13.59
C ILE A 67 -10.49 32.10 13.02
N GLY A 68 -9.84 33.08 13.64
CA GLY A 68 -8.46 33.47 13.31
C GLY A 68 -7.39 32.59 13.98
N CYS A 69 -6.29 32.31 13.29
CA CYS A 69 -5.09 31.70 13.88
C CYS A 69 -3.81 32.39 13.42
N ARG A 70 -3.10 31.83 12.44
CA ARG A 70 -1.81 32.35 11.94
C ARG A 70 -1.92 32.66 10.45
N ASN A 71 -1.06 33.53 9.93
CA ASN A 71 -0.99 33.84 8.49
C ASN A 71 -2.34 34.23 7.86
N GLY A 72 -3.22 34.88 8.62
CA GLY A 72 -4.56 35.27 8.15
C GLY A 72 -5.51 34.09 7.88
N THR A 73 -5.21 32.88 8.38
CA THR A 73 -6.09 31.71 8.22
C THR A 73 -6.03 30.75 9.41
N SER A 74 -6.80 29.65 9.37
CA SER A 74 -6.94 28.70 10.48
C SER A 74 -7.34 27.31 9.99
N CYS A 75 -7.13 26.27 10.83
CA CYS A 75 -7.52 24.90 10.48
C CYS A 75 -9.04 24.79 10.18
N PRO A 76 -9.95 25.44 10.92
CA PRO A 76 -11.36 25.55 10.55
C PRO A 76 -11.58 26.18 9.18
N ALA A 77 -10.91 27.30 8.86
CA ALA A 77 -11.05 27.97 7.57
C ALA A 77 -10.55 27.11 6.40
N GLU A 78 -9.47 26.33 6.60
CA GLU A 78 -9.00 25.34 5.62
C GLU A 78 -9.99 24.20 5.43
N LEU A 79 -10.60 23.69 6.50
CA LEU A 79 -11.65 22.67 6.41
C LEU A 79 -12.88 23.22 5.66
N ALA A 80 -13.30 24.45 5.94
CA ALA A 80 -14.43 25.07 5.25
C ALA A 80 -14.16 25.18 3.74
N ARG A 81 -12.96 25.64 3.37
CA ARG A 81 -12.52 25.69 1.96
C ARG A 81 -12.48 24.31 1.32
N ALA A 82 -12.04 23.28 2.03
CA ALA A 82 -12.06 21.90 1.53
C ALA A 82 -13.50 21.43 1.25
N LEU A 83 -14.43 21.65 2.18
CA LEU A 83 -15.83 21.26 2.02
C LEU A 83 -16.53 22.02 0.89
N GLN A 84 -16.28 23.33 0.77
CA GLN A 84 -16.77 24.13 -0.34
C GLN A 84 -16.20 23.63 -1.69
N ALA A 85 -14.91 23.27 -1.72
CA ALA A 85 -14.28 22.68 -2.89
C ALA A 85 -14.88 21.31 -3.27
N VAL A 86 -15.34 20.53 -2.29
CA VAL A 86 -16.12 19.30 -2.58
C VAL A 86 -17.48 19.67 -3.19
N GLN A 87 -18.21 20.61 -2.59
CA GLN A 87 -19.55 21.01 -3.05
C GLN A 87 -19.55 21.57 -4.48
N ASN A 88 -18.51 22.32 -4.86
CA ASN A 88 -18.37 22.88 -6.21
C ASN A 88 -17.60 21.97 -7.20
N GLY A 89 -17.15 20.80 -6.76
CA GLY A 89 -16.44 19.82 -7.58
C GLY A 89 -14.95 20.11 -7.84
N ALA A 90 -14.37 21.14 -7.23
CA ALA A 90 -12.94 21.45 -7.34
C ALA A 90 -12.04 20.45 -6.58
N LEU A 91 -12.57 19.79 -5.54
CA LEU A 91 -11.88 18.71 -4.82
C LEU A 91 -12.51 17.36 -5.15
N ALA A 92 -11.79 16.56 -5.93
CA ALA A 92 -12.22 15.22 -6.31
C ALA A 92 -12.08 14.23 -5.14
N ALA A 93 -12.95 13.22 -5.12
CA ALA A 93 -12.77 12.09 -4.23
C ALA A 93 -11.56 11.26 -4.67
N VAL A 94 -10.85 10.70 -3.71
CA VAL A 94 -9.66 9.88 -3.93
C VAL A 94 -9.84 8.50 -3.31
N ASP A 95 -9.24 7.50 -3.93
CA ASP A 95 -9.10 6.18 -3.33
C ASP A 95 -7.88 6.18 -2.42
N SER A 96 -8.08 5.90 -1.13
CA SER A 96 -6.97 5.65 -0.21
C SER A 96 -6.14 4.48 -0.70
N VAL A 97 -4.83 4.51 -0.42
CA VAL A 97 -3.99 3.32 -0.52
C VAL A 97 -4.63 2.19 0.28
N LYS A 98 -4.98 1.11 -0.41
CA LYS A 98 -5.70 -0.03 0.17
C LYS A 98 -4.70 -0.90 0.91
N ILE A 99 -4.90 -1.03 2.21
CA ILE A 99 -4.06 -1.85 3.09
C ILE A 99 -4.88 -3.08 3.50
N GLN A 100 -4.36 -4.27 3.20
CA GLN A 100 -4.90 -5.51 3.72
C GLN A 100 -4.14 -5.88 5.00
N GLU A 101 -4.87 -6.21 6.07
CA GLU A 101 -4.28 -6.72 7.31
C GLU A 101 -4.45 -8.25 7.40
N ASP A 102 -3.35 -8.99 7.40
CA ASP A 102 -3.30 -10.37 7.89
C ASP A 102 -2.81 -10.38 9.35
N ARG A 103 -3.74 -10.58 10.28
CA ARG A 103 -3.46 -10.58 11.72
C ARG A 103 -2.96 -11.93 12.22
N ALA A 104 -3.10 -13.00 11.44
CA ALA A 104 -2.69 -14.33 11.85
C ALA A 104 -1.16 -14.42 11.89
N PRO A 105 -0.54 -14.79 13.04
CA PRO A 105 0.89 -15.03 13.10
C PRO A 105 1.30 -16.16 12.15
N ARG A 106 2.26 -15.90 11.27
CA ARG A 106 2.87 -16.88 10.36
C ARG A 106 4.28 -17.19 10.85
N ARG A 107 4.67 -18.45 10.85
CA ARG A 107 6.06 -18.89 11.09
C ARG A 107 6.88 -18.84 9.81
N SER A 108 6.23 -19.05 8.67
CA SER A 108 6.85 -19.05 7.35
C SER A 108 5.89 -18.54 6.27
N ILE A 109 6.42 -17.75 5.34
CA ILE A 109 5.67 -17.13 4.24
C ILE A 109 6.45 -17.36 2.94
N ALA A 110 5.80 -17.89 1.91
CA ALA A 110 6.34 -17.93 0.56
C ALA A 110 6.11 -16.59 -0.14
N LEU A 111 7.18 -15.95 -0.63
CA LEU A 111 7.18 -14.71 -1.38
C LEU A 111 7.47 -14.99 -2.85
N ILE A 112 6.56 -14.57 -3.73
CA ILE A 112 6.64 -14.78 -5.18
C ILE A 112 6.59 -13.42 -5.87
N GLY A 113 7.68 -12.98 -6.51
CA GLY A 113 7.73 -11.67 -7.18
C GLY A 113 7.40 -11.75 -8.66
N SER A 114 6.61 -10.81 -9.18
CA SER A 114 6.47 -10.53 -10.62
C SER A 114 6.33 -11.78 -11.53
N PRO A 115 5.29 -12.61 -11.36
CA PRO A 115 5.11 -13.80 -12.20
C PRO A 115 4.68 -13.48 -13.64
N ALA A 116 4.29 -12.23 -13.95
CA ALA A 116 4.06 -11.71 -15.30
C ALA A 116 3.10 -12.55 -16.18
N GLY A 117 2.09 -13.16 -15.54
CA GLY A 117 1.10 -14.02 -16.20
C GLY A 117 1.55 -15.46 -16.44
N ASP A 118 2.72 -15.89 -15.95
CA ASP A 118 3.20 -17.27 -16.07
C ASP A 118 2.56 -18.17 -15.00
N ASN A 119 1.44 -18.79 -15.37
CA ASN A 119 0.72 -19.71 -14.49
C ASN A 119 1.47 -21.02 -14.24
N ALA A 120 2.33 -21.48 -15.15
CA ALA A 120 3.06 -22.72 -14.98
C ALA A 120 4.12 -22.55 -13.88
N ILE A 121 4.87 -21.45 -13.93
CA ILE A 121 5.84 -21.06 -12.89
C ILE A 121 5.13 -20.93 -11.54
N LEU A 122 4.00 -20.23 -11.48
CA LEU A 122 3.24 -20.10 -10.24
C LEU A 122 2.85 -21.48 -9.68
N GLN A 123 2.32 -22.38 -10.51
CA GLN A 123 1.91 -23.71 -10.04
C GLN A 123 3.09 -24.56 -9.54
N ASN A 124 4.24 -24.47 -10.21
CA ASN A 124 5.46 -25.17 -9.79
C ASN A 124 5.94 -24.66 -8.42
N ILE A 125 6.03 -23.33 -8.26
CA ILE A 125 6.38 -22.71 -6.97
C ILE A 125 5.40 -23.13 -5.87
N LEU A 126 4.10 -23.11 -6.14
CA LEU A 126 3.08 -23.48 -5.16
C LEU A 126 3.20 -24.94 -4.73
N LYS A 127 3.57 -25.85 -5.64
CA LYS A 127 3.84 -27.25 -5.29
C LYS A 127 4.99 -27.34 -4.29
N HIS A 128 6.14 -26.72 -4.59
CA HIS A 128 7.31 -26.76 -3.72
C HIS A 128 7.08 -26.03 -2.39
N ALA A 129 6.36 -24.91 -2.38
CA ALA A 129 5.99 -24.19 -1.16
C ALA A 129 5.11 -25.05 -0.23
N ARG A 130 4.18 -25.85 -0.77
CA ARG A 130 3.38 -26.80 0.02
C ARG A 130 4.22 -27.92 0.61
N GLU A 131 5.20 -28.45 -0.14
CA GLU A 131 6.16 -29.44 0.37
C GLU A 131 6.99 -28.86 1.53
N CYS A 132 7.33 -27.57 1.45
CA CYS A 132 7.99 -26.81 2.52
C CYS A 132 7.06 -26.44 3.69
N LYS A 133 5.75 -26.75 3.61
CA LYS A 133 4.73 -26.47 4.65
C LYS A 133 4.66 -25.00 5.07
N VAL A 134 4.71 -24.07 4.11
CA VAL A 134 4.56 -22.64 4.41
C VAL A 134 3.16 -22.30 4.93
N ASP A 135 3.07 -21.34 5.86
CA ASP A 135 1.78 -20.97 6.48
C ASP A 135 0.94 -20.02 5.62
N ALA A 136 1.59 -19.31 4.69
CA ALA A 136 0.96 -18.37 3.77
C ALA A 136 1.79 -18.20 2.49
N VAL A 137 1.12 -17.72 1.44
CA VAL A 137 1.76 -17.35 0.17
C VAL A 137 1.36 -15.92 -0.17
N VAL A 138 2.36 -15.10 -0.51
CA VAL A 138 2.21 -13.72 -0.95
C VAL A 138 2.83 -13.56 -2.33
N CYS A 139 2.08 -13.01 -3.27
CA CYS A 139 2.56 -12.66 -4.59
C CYS A 139 2.70 -11.14 -4.71
N LEU A 140 3.91 -10.66 -5.01
CA LEU A 140 4.27 -9.25 -5.01
C LEU A 140 4.44 -8.73 -6.43
N GLY A 141 3.43 -7.99 -6.87
CA GLY A 141 3.40 -7.15 -8.06
C GLY A 141 3.57 -7.87 -9.39
N ASP A 142 3.29 -7.13 -10.45
CA ASP A 142 3.34 -7.55 -11.85
C ASP A 142 2.79 -8.96 -12.02
N LEU A 143 1.58 -9.16 -11.49
CA LEU A 143 0.85 -10.41 -11.59
C LEU A 143 0.56 -10.73 -13.06
N THR A 144 0.31 -9.67 -13.82
CA THR A 144 0.03 -9.71 -15.25
C THR A 144 1.21 -9.19 -16.08
N GLY A 145 1.26 -9.62 -17.33
CA GLY A 145 2.32 -9.25 -18.27
C GLY A 145 1.97 -9.65 -19.69
N ARG A 146 2.98 -9.87 -20.53
CA ARG A 146 2.80 -10.24 -21.96
C ARG A 146 2.35 -11.68 -22.19
N SER A 147 2.28 -12.50 -21.14
CA SER A 147 1.86 -13.90 -21.25
C SER A 147 0.39 -14.02 -21.72
N PRO A 148 0.06 -14.93 -22.65
CA PRO A 148 -1.34 -15.21 -22.99
C PRO A 148 -2.11 -15.88 -21.82
N HIS A 149 -1.42 -16.30 -20.77
CA HIS A 149 -1.98 -17.05 -19.65
C HIS A 149 -2.31 -16.21 -18.40
N ASN A 150 -2.32 -14.88 -18.50
CA ASN A 150 -2.72 -13.97 -17.42
C ASN A 150 -4.02 -14.41 -16.71
N ARG A 151 -5.04 -14.79 -17.49
CA ARG A 151 -6.35 -15.23 -16.95
C ARG A 151 -6.22 -16.50 -16.11
N ASN A 152 -5.34 -17.42 -16.49
CA ASN A 152 -5.13 -18.68 -15.78
C ASN A 152 -4.39 -18.43 -14.46
N LEU A 153 -3.37 -17.56 -14.49
CA LEU A 153 -2.64 -17.15 -13.29
C LEU A 153 -3.58 -16.52 -12.25
N ILE A 154 -4.42 -15.57 -12.66
CA ILE A 154 -5.37 -14.90 -11.76
C ILE A 154 -6.39 -15.91 -11.19
N LYS A 155 -6.88 -16.85 -12.01
CA LYS A 155 -7.75 -17.94 -11.53
C LYS A 155 -7.06 -18.79 -10.46
N THR A 156 -5.79 -19.12 -10.65
CA THR A 156 -4.99 -19.86 -9.66
C THR A 156 -4.84 -19.04 -8.38
N ILE A 157 -4.43 -17.76 -8.45
CA ILE A 157 -4.31 -16.87 -7.27
C ILE A 157 -5.58 -16.87 -6.43
N ARG A 158 -6.74 -16.71 -7.09
CA ARG A 158 -8.05 -16.67 -6.42
C ARG A 158 -8.43 -18.02 -5.81
N ARG A 159 -8.25 -19.12 -6.55
CA ARG A 159 -8.59 -20.48 -6.09
C ARG A 159 -7.75 -20.87 -4.87
N GLU A 160 -6.46 -20.56 -4.91
CA GLU A 160 -5.49 -20.90 -3.85
C GLU A 160 -5.48 -19.88 -2.71
N LYS A 161 -6.31 -18.81 -2.78
CA LYS A 161 -6.42 -17.73 -1.79
C LYS A 161 -5.07 -17.07 -1.47
N ILE A 162 -4.26 -16.86 -2.50
CA ILE A 162 -2.95 -16.20 -2.38
C ILE A 162 -3.17 -14.71 -2.12
N SER A 163 -2.44 -14.15 -1.15
CA SER A 163 -2.44 -12.69 -0.95
C SER A 163 -1.64 -12.06 -2.08
N ALA A 164 -2.29 -11.24 -2.92
CA ALA A 164 -1.67 -10.68 -4.10
C ALA A 164 -1.67 -9.15 -4.03
N LEU A 165 -0.53 -8.55 -4.34
CA LEU A 165 -0.33 -7.10 -4.41
C LEU A 165 -0.12 -6.70 -5.87
N PRO A 166 -0.75 -5.62 -6.37
CA PRO A 166 -0.56 -5.17 -7.73
C PRO A 166 0.80 -4.48 -7.90
N GLY A 167 1.42 -4.67 -9.06
CA GLY A 167 2.59 -3.91 -9.49
C GLY A 167 2.22 -2.78 -10.45
N GLU A 168 3.23 -2.11 -10.97
CA GLU A 168 3.05 -1.01 -11.92
C GLU A 168 2.34 -1.50 -13.21
N THR A 169 2.67 -2.71 -13.67
CA THR A 169 2.02 -3.30 -14.85
C THR A 169 0.52 -3.49 -14.60
N ASP A 170 0.17 -4.06 -13.44
CA ASP A 170 -1.22 -4.32 -13.06
C ASP A 170 -2.02 -3.01 -12.93
N TRP A 171 -1.41 -2.00 -12.31
CA TRP A 171 -1.97 -0.67 -12.14
C TRP A 171 -2.23 0.02 -13.49
N ARG A 172 -1.27 -0.02 -14.42
CA ARG A 172 -1.43 0.53 -15.78
C ARG A 172 -2.50 -0.20 -16.57
N THR A 173 -2.52 -1.53 -16.52
CA THR A 173 -3.56 -2.34 -17.19
C THR A 173 -4.96 -2.07 -16.65
N SER A 174 -5.09 -1.72 -15.37
CA SER A 174 -6.40 -1.41 -14.77
C SER A 174 -6.97 -0.05 -15.19
N GLN A 175 -6.15 0.90 -15.64
CA GLN A 175 -6.56 2.28 -15.90
C GLN A 175 -6.50 2.72 -17.35
N ILE A 176 -5.54 2.20 -18.13
CA ILE A 176 -5.30 2.66 -19.50
C ILE A 176 -6.12 1.79 -20.47
N PRO A 177 -6.66 2.37 -21.56
CA PRO A 177 -7.18 1.59 -22.68
C PRO A 177 -6.18 0.55 -23.17
N GLU A 178 -6.68 -0.51 -23.80
CA GLU A 178 -5.83 -1.57 -24.34
C GLU A 178 -4.79 -0.99 -25.31
N THR A 179 -3.51 -1.27 -25.03
CA THR A 179 -2.40 -1.00 -25.93
C THR A 179 -1.75 -2.32 -26.32
N PRO A 180 -1.04 -2.41 -27.46
CA PRO A 180 -0.30 -3.62 -27.84
C PRO A 180 0.74 -4.08 -26.78
N GLU A 181 1.10 -3.21 -25.85
CA GLU A 181 2.09 -3.44 -24.80
C GLU A 181 1.49 -4.01 -23.50
N LEU A 182 0.18 -3.89 -23.32
CA LEU A 182 -0.55 -4.32 -22.13
C LEU A 182 -1.48 -5.50 -22.45
N PRO A 183 -1.71 -6.43 -21.51
CA PRO A 183 -2.59 -7.56 -21.76
C PRO A 183 -4.06 -7.14 -21.88
N ASP A 184 -4.79 -7.76 -22.82
CA ASP A 184 -6.25 -7.68 -22.91
C ASP A 184 -6.93 -8.50 -21.80
N LEU A 185 -7.21 -7.79 -20.71
CA LEU A 185 -7.99 -8.27 -19.59
C LEU A 185 -9.41 -7.72 -19.71
N GLY A 186 -10.40 -8.59 -19.97
CA GLY A 186 -11.80 -8.18 -19.97
C GLY A 186 -12.21 -7.52 -18.63
N PRO A 187 -13.31 -6.74 -18.61
CA PRO A 187 -13.64 -5.81 -17.52
C PRO A 187 -13.58 -6.42 -16.11
N LYS A 188 -14.14 -7.63 -15.95
CA LYS A 188 -14.16 -8.34 -14.65
C LYS A 188 -12.78 -8.57 -14.02
N LEU A 189 -11.74 -8.75 -14.84
CA LEU A 189 -10.38 -8.95 -14.35
C LEU A 189 -9.71 -7.62 -14.01
N LYS A 190 -9.95 -6.58 -14.81
CA LYS A 190 -9.50 -5.21 -14.50
C LYS A 190 -10.08 -4.73 -13.18
N ASP A 191 -11.39 -4.94 -12.96
CA ASP A 191 -12.07 -4.61 -11.70
C ASP A 191 -11.44 -5.36 -10.51
N TRP A 192 -11.10 -6.64 -10.69
CA TRP A 192 -10.46 -7.43 -9.64
C TRP A 192 -9.05 -6.93 -9.31
N LEU A 193 -8.23 -6.62 -10.33
CA LEU A 193 -6.90 -6.04 -10.12
C LEU A 193 -6.99 -4.68 -9.40
N PHE A 194 -7.95 -3.85 -9.80
CA PHE A 194 -8.21 -2.55 -9.17
C PHE A 194 -8.60 -2.68 -7.69
N GLN A 195 -9.27 -3.77 -7.30
CA GLN A 195 -9.65 -4.05 -5.92
C GLN A 195 -8.52 -4.60 -5.05
N LEU A 196 -7.38 -4.99 -5.62
CA LEU A 196 -6.27 -5.53 -4.84
C LEU A 196 -5.70 -4.47 -3.88
N PRO A 197 -5.23 -4.88 -2.69
CA PRO A 197 -4.54 -3.99 -1.77
C PRO A 197 -3.16 -3.62 -2.32
N GLN A 198 -2.74 -2.37 -2.12
CA GLN A 198 -1.40 -1.90 -2.47
C GLN A 198 -0.36 -2.37 -1.43
N VAL A 199 -0.79 -2.53 -0.17
CA VAL A 199 0.07 -2.94 0.94
C VAL A 199 -0.58 -4.10 1.69
N LEU A 200 0.23 -5.11 2.04
CA LEU A 200 -0.14 -6.16 2.99
C LEU A 200 0.60 -5.92 4.30
N SER A 201 -0.12 -5.66 5.39
CA SER A 201 0.40 -5.77 6.75
C SER A 201 0.26 -7.22 7.21
N PHE A 202 1.32 -7.81 7.76
CA PHE A 202 1.32 -9.20 8.22
C PHE A 202 2.05 -9.37 9.57
N ARG A 203 1.98 -10.58 10.12
CA ARG A 203 2.69 -10.97 11.34
C ARG A 203 3.64 -12.13 11.04
N LEU A 204 4.95 -11.91 11.19
CA LEU A 204 5.95 -12.99 11.18
C LEU A 204 6.31 -13.31 12.63
N ASN A 205 5.76 -14.40 13.15
CA ASN A 205 5.72 -14.70 14.58
C ASN A 205 5.26 -13.45 15.37
N ASN A 206 6.18 -12.82 16.11
CA ASN A 206 5.90 -11.66 16.93
C ASN A 206 6.26 -10.31 16.28
N ARG A 207 6.80 -10.31 15.07
CA ARG A 207 7.22 -9.10 14.32
C ARG A 207 6.10 -8.57 13.43
N LYS A 208 5.94 -7.25 13.39
CA LYS A 208 5.00 -6.62 12.45
C LYS A 208 5.70 -6.51 11.10
N GLY A 209 5.09 -7.04 10.06
CA GLY A 209 5.62 -7.00 8.71
C GLY A 209 4.76 -6.15 7.79
N MET A 210 5.37 -5.59 6.74
CA MET A 210 4.66 -5.02 5.61
C MET A 210 5.24 -5.52 4.28
N ALA A 211 4.39 -5.69 3.29
CA ALA A 211 4.77 -6.03 1.92
C ALA A 211 4.09 -5.07 0.94
N PHE A 212 4.82 -4.59 -0.05
CA PHE A 212 4.29 -3.71 -1.10
C PHE A 212 5.08 -3.87 -2.40
N PHE A 213 4.62 -3.25 -3.49
CA PHE A 213 5.34 -3.25 -4.75
C PHE A 213 5.48 -1.84 -5.32
N GLY A 214 6.72 -1.35 -5.36
CA GLY A 214 7.11 -0.23 -6.22
C GLY A 214 6.66 1.16 -5.81
N ASN A 215 7.26 2.12 -6.51
CA ASN A 215 7.05 3.55 -6.33
C ASN A 215 5.72 4.05 -6.91
N TYR A 216 5.04 3.29 -7.78
CA TYR A 216 3.76 3.72 -8.36
C TYR A 216 2.71 4.05 -7.29
N ILE A 217 2.81 3.44 -6.11
CA ILE A 217 1.94 3.72 -4.96
C ILE A 217 2.01 5.20 -4.57
N GLN A 218 3.19 5.83 -4.65
CA GLN A 218 3.39 7.26 -4.35
C GLN A 218 2.74 8.19 -5.39
N PHE A 219 2.41 7.67 -6.58
CA PHE A 219 1.72 8.42 -7.64
C PHE A 219 0.20 8.20 -7.62
N LEU A 220 -0.33 7.45 -6.66
CA LEU A 220 -1.77 7.31 -6.49
C LEU A 220 -2.38 8.62 -6.00
N ALA A 221 -3.51 9.02 -6.58
CA ALA A 221 -4.18 10.28 -6.24
C ALA A 221 -4.54 10.40 -4.75
N GLY A 222 -4.78 9.26 -4.06
CA GLY A 222 -5.04 9.23 -2.62
C GLY A 222 -3.84 8.81 -1.77
N TYR A 223 -2.62 8.87 -2.30
CA TYR A 223 -1.40 8.70 -1.50
C TYR A 223 -1.19 9.91 -0.59
N SER A 224 -0.87 9.65 0.66
CA SER A 224 -0.48 10.67 1.64
C SER A 224 0.73 10.22 2.42
N ASP A 225 1.66 11.16 2.67
CA ASP A 225 2.85 10.94 3.50
C ASP A 225 2.50 10.62 4.98
N PHE A 226 1.25 10.84 5.36
CA PHE A 226 0.76 10.63 6.72
C PHE A 226 -0.12 9.37 6.87
N GLN A 227 -0.30 8.60 5.79
CA GLN A 227 -1.03 7.33 5.87
C GLN A 227 -0.16 6.24 6.51
N PRO A 228 -0.75 5.12 7.00
CA PRO A 228 0.03 4.02 7.53
C PRO A 228 1.05 3.49 6.52
N PHE A 229 2.27 3.23 6.99
CA PHE A 229 3.42 2.76 6.21
C PHE A 229 3.98 3.73 5.14
N ALA A 230 3.48 4.96 5.01
CA ALA A 230 4.04 5.91 4.02
C ALA A 230 5.52 6.18 4.26
N LEU A 231 5.95 6.28 5.52
CA LEU A 231 7.36 6.49 5.85
C LEU A 231 8.24 5.36 5.30
N GLU A 232 7.88 4.11 5.56
CA GLU A 232 8.58 2.94 5.05
C GLU A 232 8.56 2.88 3.51
N ILE A 233 7.42 3.18 2.87
CA ILE A 233 7.29 3.20 1.41
C ILE A 233 8.19 4.28 0.80
N ASN A 234 8.08 5.52 1.27
CA ASN A 234 8.86 6.65 0.79
C ASN A 234 10.36 6.40 0.97
N MET A 235 10.75 5.85 2.12
CA MET A 235 12.15 5.53 2.40
C MET A 235 12.65 4.41 1.52
N VAL A 236 11.92 3.30 1.43
CA VAL A 236 12.34 2.20 0.56
C VAL A 236 12.41 2.69 -0.87
N CYS A 237 11.40 3.36 -1.41
CA CYS A 237 11.38 3.78 -2.81
C CYS A 237 12.33 4.94 -3.14
N GLY A 238 12.48 5.92 -2.24
CA GLY A 238 13.38 7.05 -2.42
C GLY A 238 14.84 6.67 -2.19
N LEU A 239 15.10 5.63 -1.40
CA LEU A 239 16.45 5.14 -1.09
C LEU A 239 16.79 3.79 -1.74
N THR A 240 15.92 3.21 -2.56
CA THR A 240 16.13 1.86 -3.12
C THR A 240 17.35 1.72 -4.03
N ASP A 241 17.77 2.80 -4.69
CA ASP A 241 19.02 2.79 -5.45
C ASP A 241 20.25 2.66 -4.52
N PHE A 242 20.08 2.93 -3.22
CA PHE A 242 21.15 3.08 -2.23
C PHE A 242 21.38 1.91 -1.28
N MET A 243 20.63 0.81 -1.34
CA MET A 243 21.02 -0.41 -0.58
C MET A 243 22.31 -1.09 -1.12
N ARG A 244 22.96 -0.43 -2.09
CA ARG A 244 24.31 -0.69 -2.59
C ARG A 244 25.35 0.32 -2.09
N ASP A 245 24.91 1.39 -1.43
CA ASP A 245 25.71 2.54 -0.99
C ASP A 245 25.51 2.77 0.52
N GLU A 246 26.50 2.41 1.32
CA GLU A 246 26.46 2.51 2.78
C GLU A 246 26.32 3.97 3.28
N THR A 247 26.58 4.97 2.43
CA THR A 247 26.53 6.39 2.83
C THR A 247 25.13 6.87 3.24
N VAL A 248 24.06 6.17 2.86
CA VAL A 248 22.68 6.53 3.24
C VAL A 248 22.21 5.92 4.57
N PHE A 249 22.93 4.94 5.11
CA PHE A 249 22.50 4.25 6.33
C PHE A 249 22.30 5.20 7.51
N PRO A 250 23.13 6.24 7.73
CA PRO A 250 22.89 7.19 8.82
C PRO A 250 21.55 7.93 8.72
N ALA A 251 21.13 8.32 7.50
CA ALA A 251 19.83 8.97 7.28
C ALA A 251 18.67 8.01 7.51
N LEU A 252 18.81 6.75 7.04
CA LEU A 252 17.84 5.70 7.28
C LEU A 252 17.70 5.36 8.77
N GLU A 253 18.80 5.24 9.51
CA GLU A 253 18.82 4.97 10.95
C GLU A 253 18.13 6.05 11.77
N ALA A 254 18.25 7.33 11.37
CA ALA A 254 17.55 8.42 12.04
C ALA A 254 16.01 8.33 11.91
N MET A 255 15.52 7.67 10.85
CA MET A 255 14.08 7.56 10.55
C MET A 255 13.47 6.24 11.03
N ILE A 256 14.27 5.17 11.13
CA ILE A 256 13.86 3.83 11.58
C ILE A 256 13.05 3.81 12.90
N PRO A 257 13.35 4.61 13.94
CA PRO A 257 12.56 4.61 15.18
C PRO A 257 11.07 4.95 14.98
N GLN A 258 10.72 5.61 13.87
CA GLN A 258 9.35 5.97 13.52
C GLN A 258 8.64 4.87 12.70
N PHE A 259 9.37 3.84 12.25
CA PHE A 259 8.81 2.76 11.45
C PHE A 259 7.85 1.93 12.29
N GLN A 260 6.70 1.61 11.69
CA GLN A 260 5.68 0.76 12.28
C GLN A 260 6.00 -0.72 12.08
N ALA A 261 6.65 -1.08 10.96
CA ALA A 261 7.05 -2.45 10.65
C ALA A 261 8.45 -2.78 11.18
N ASP A 262 8.67 -4.04 11.52
CA ASP A 262 9.98 -4.64 11.82
C ASP A 262 10.54 -5.36 10.59
N VAL A 263 9.66 -5.86 9.71
CA VAL A 263 10.00 -6.58 8.49
C VAL A 263 9.37 -5.86 7.29
N ILE A 264 10.19 -5.39 6.37
CA ILE A 264 9.77 -4.60 5.20
C ILE A 264 10.12 -5.40 3.94
N VAL A 265 9.09 -5.82 3.20
CA VAL A 265 9.23 -6.63 1.97
C VAL A 265 8.78 -5.80 0.77
N PHE A 266 9.57 -5.77 -0.30
CA PHE A 266 9.28 -4.98 -1.50
C PHE A 266 9.72 -5.66 -2.79
N GLY A 267 8.94 -5.51 -3.86
CA GLY A 267 9.22 -6.21 -5.13
C GLY A 267 9.80 -5.34 -6.26
N GLN A 268 9.89 -4.02 -6.08
CA GLN A 268 10.22 -3.10 -7.18
C GLN A 268 11.53 -3.40 -7.93
N PRO A 269 12.65 -3.78 -7.25
CA PRO A 269 13.91 -3.99 -7.96
C PRO A 269 13.88 -5.25 -8.82
N LYS A 270 12.92 -6.15 -8.57
CA LYS A 270 12.81 -7.49 -9.17
C LYS A 270 14.08 -8.33 -9.00
N THR A 271 14.88 -8.00 -8.01
CA THR A 271 16.09 -8.74 -7.59
C THR A 271 15.98 -9.14 -6.13
N TRP A 272 16.60 -10.27 -5.79
CA TRP A 272 16.63 -10.78 -4.43
C TRP A 272 17.68 -10.05 -3.60
N GLY A 273 17.34 -9.72 -2.35
CA GLY A 273 18.25 -9.07 -1.43
C GLY A 273 17.73 -9.03 -0.01
N SER A 274 18.66 -8.87 0.94
CA SER A 274 18.39 -8.87 2.37
C SER A 274 19.32 -7.88 3.06
N TRP A 275 18.75 -7.03 3.90
CA TRP A 275 19.48 -6.04 4.68
C TRP A 275 18.90 -5.96 6.10
N HIS A 276 19.76 -5.66 7.06
CA HIS A 276 19.40 -5.45 8.45
C HIS A 276 20.02 -4.14 8.94
N VAL A 277 19.17 -3.15 9.20
CA VAL A 277 19.58 -1.79 9.56
C VAL A 277 18.73 -1.33 10.74
N GLY A 278 19.35 -0.74 11.77
CA GLY A 278 18.64 -0.20 12.93
C GLY A 278 17.66 -1.18 13.63
N GLY A 279 17.93 -2.49 13.60
CA GLY A 279 17.05 -3.52 14.17
C GLY A 279 15.83 -3.89 13.31
N LYS A 280 15.76 -3.38 12.08
CA LYS A 280 14.70 -3.62 11.10
C LYS A 280 15.24 -4.46 9.93
N TYR A 281 14.38 -5.29 9.35
CA TYR A 281 14.73 -6.21 8.28
C TYR A 281 14.11 -5.76 6.96
N PHE A 282 14.92 -5.66 5.92
CA PHE A 282 14.51 -5.27 4.58
C PHE A 282 14.77 -6.42 3.61
N PHE A 283 13.78 -6.75 2.80
CA PHE A 283 13.83 -7.87 1.88
C PHE A 283 13.29 -7.46 0.51
N SER A 284 14.15 -7.52 -0.51
CA SER A 284 13.70 -7.36 -1.88
C SER A 284 13.33 -8.70 -2.50
N VAL A 285 12.17 -8.75 -3.14
CA VAL A 285 11.65 -9.96 -3.79
C VAL A 285 12.03 -9.93 -5.26
N GLY A 286 12.72 -10.98 -5.70
CA GLY A 286 13.13 -11.14 -7.09
C GLY A 286 12.02 -11.65 -8.00
N ALA A 287 12.22 -11.53 -9.31
CA ALA A 287 11.31 -12.12 -10.30
C ALA A 287 11.21 -13.65 -10.14
N ALA A 288 9.99 -14.19 -10.24
CA ALA A 288 9.73 -15.62 -10.08
C ALA A 288 10.37 -16.43 -11.21
N ALA A 289 10.30 -15.92 -12.44
CA ALA A 289 10.95 -16.52 -13.60
C ALA A 289 12.46 -16.31 -13.57
N GLN A 290 13.21 -17.38 -13.82
CA GLN A 290 14.68 -17.38 -13.87
C GLN A 290 15.14 -18.10 -15.13
N ALA A 291 16.37 -17.85 -15.58
CA ALA A 291 16.91 -18.49 -16.78
C ALA A 291 16.93 -20.03 -16.71
N SER A 292 17.04 -20.61 -15.50
CA SER A 292 17.13 -22.05 -15.23
C SER A 292 15.88 -22.65 -14.58
N GLY A 293 14.75 -21.93 -14.54
CA GLY A 293 13.51 -22.39 -13.93
C GLY A 293 12.80 -21.28 -13.17
N ALA A 294 12.49 -21.52 -11.90
CA ALA A 294 11.83 -20.52 -11.06
C ALA A 294 12.51 -20.34 -9.70
N ALA A 295 12.33 -19.16 -9.12
CA ALA A 295 12.77 -18.83 -7.78
C ALA A 295 11.64 -18.22 -6.95
N TRP A 296 11.67 -18.47 -5.65
CA TRP A 296 10.78 -17.85 -4.67
C TRP A 296 11.49 -17.68 -3.33
N GLY A 297 10.99 -16.81 -2.46
CA GLY A 297 11.59 -16.53 -1.17
C GLY A 297 10.84 -17.21 -0.03
N LEU A 298 11.54 -17.96 0.82
CA LEU A 298 11.01 -18.46 2.09
C LEU A 298 11.37 -17.46 3.18
N LEU A 299 10.40 -16.62 3.57
CA LEU A 299 10.52 -15.70 4.70
C LEU A 299 10.16 -16.45 5.99
N SER A 300 11.07 -16.48 6.96
CA SER A 300 10.87 -17.16 8.25
C SER A 300 11.69 -16.49 9.35
N GLU A 301 11.62 -16.97 10.58
CA GLU A 301 12.60 -16.60 11.61
C GLU A 301 13.62 -17.71 11.84
N LYS A 302 14.90 -17.33 11.91
CA LYS A 302 16.03 -18.20 12.22
C LYS A 302 16.86 -17.54 13.32
N ASN A 303 17.09 -18.27 14.43
CA ASN A 303 17.81 -17.75 15.60
C ASN A 303 17.25 -16.41 16.13
N GLY A 304 15.93 -16.24 16.08
CA GLY A 304 15.25 -15.02 16.53
C GLY A 304 15.36 -13.82 15.58
N GLN A 305 15.97 -13.98 14.40
CA GLN A 305 16.07 -12.96 13.36
C GLN A 305 15.17 -13.32 12.17
N ALA A 306 14.58 -12.34 11.51
CA ALA A 306 13.88 -12.60 10.26
C ALA A 306 14.93 -12.93 9.17
N ASP A 307 14.64 -13.96 8.37
CA ASP A 307 15.54 -14.50 7.35
C ASP A 307 14.77 -14.76 6.05
N LEU A 308 15.41 -14.50 4.92
CA LEU A 308 14.88 -14.78 3.59
C LEU A 308 15.78 -15.78 2.88
N LYS A 309 15.31 -17.03 2.77
CA LYS A 309 16.00 -18.06 1.99
C LYS A 309 15.45 -18.11 0.58
N ILE A 310 16.30 -17.93 -0.42
CA ILE A 310 15.91 -18.07 -1.83
C ILE A 310 15.85 -19.57 -2.18
N MET A 311 14.71 -20.00 -2.68
CA MET A 311 14.41 -21.36 -3.07
C MET A 311 14.31 -21.43 -4.59
N HIS A 312 14.88 -22.47 -5.18
CA HIS A 312 14.85 -22.69 -6.63
C HIS A 312 14.03 -23.93 -6.95
N THR A 313 13.29 -23.89 -8.05
CA THR A 313 12.62 -25.05 -8.65
C THR A 313 13.06 -25.17 -10.11
N PRO A 314 13.38 -26.38 -10.59
CA PRO A 314 13.64 -26.59 -12.00
C PRO A 314 12.40 -26.25 -12.84
N ALA A 315 12.62 -25.87 -14.10
CA ALA A 315 11.56 -25.53 -15.05
C ALA A 315 10.53 -26.66 -15.24
#